data_AF-A0A350P622-F1
#
_entry.id   AF-A0A350P622-F1
#
_cell.length_a   1.000
_cell.length_b   1.000
_cell.length_c   1.000
_cell.angle_alpha   90.00
_cell.angle_beta   90.00
_cell.angle_gamma   90.00
#
_symmetry.space_group_name_H-M   'P 1'
#
loop_
_entity.id
_entity.type
_entity.pdbx_description
1 polymer ?
#
loop_
_entity_poly.entity_id
_entity_poly.type
_entity_poly.pdbx_seq_one_letter_code
_entity_poly.pdbx_strand_id
1 'polypeptide(L)'
;MTSTNTNKQPVFVDRPLIRCVRVTNQTVGDSTNLNVLGGQSPVILVDMDASLSSDSNSGGVIDAIRITRDNTNTAQNPSYAVNTSTSGEVIGLKTGQVVYVQETGVCTIPPGNGVGYYTYTGTFATGNVNTEIAYATSGGFSYVSPGAAVLPPVTFVFYLTEGTTVPIPGDGDYRILFSKTVPTNVNAVDCTDEMAELATPVPNAGNTTGLGDASPLRNRAVYLQRGQRLYVGVQQEGSFNSISGYIPGAHITAQGGFY
;
A
#
# COMPACT_ATOMS: atom_id res chain seq x y z
N MET A 1 7.25 -30.01 -35.47
CA MET A 1 6.02 -29.72 -34.70
C MET A 1 5.94 -28.22 -34.51
N THR A 2 5.09 -27.56 -35.29
CA THR A 2 4.74 -26.15 -35.14
C THR A 2 3.55 -26.06 -34.18
N SER A 3 3.78 -25.67 -32.93
CA SER A 3 2.70 -25.48 -31.95
C SER A 3 1.90 -24.24 -32.33
N THR A 4 0.73 -24.42 -32.95
CA THR A 4 -0.23 -23.36 -33.18
C THR A 4 -0.95 -23.03 -31.87
N ASN A 5 -0.99 -21.75 -31.50
CA ASN A 5 -1.69 -21.17 -30.34
C ASN A 5 -3.23 -21.24 -30.45
N THR A 6 -3.78 -22.36 -30.87
CA THR A 6 -5.23 -22.57 -30.98
C THR A 6 -5.73 -23.19 -29.68
N ASN A 7 -6.41 -22.38 -28.86
CA ASN A 7 -7.15 -22.76 -27.64
C ASN A 7 -6.33 -23.15 -26.39
N LYS A 8 -5.48 -22.26 -25.89
CA LYS A 8 -5.32 -22.22 -24.43
C LYS A 8 -6.62 -21.67 -23.85
N GLN A 9 -7.37 -22.51 -23.15
CA GLN A 9 -8.54 -22.04 -22.42
C GLN A 9 -8.07 -20.95 -21.43
N PRO A 10 -8.80 -19.83 -21.26
CA PRO A 10 -8.44 -18.74 -20.34
C PRO A 10 -8.21 -19.15 -18.88
N VAL A 11 -8.52 -20.41 -18.56
CA VAL A 11 -8.47 -21.02 -17.23
C VAL A 11 -7.06 -21.53 -16.88
N PHE A 12 -6.18 -21.77 -17.85
CA PHE A 12 -4.85 -22.30 -17.58
C PHE A 12 -3.77 -21.23 -17.72
N VAL A 13 -3.23 -20.83 -16.57
CA VAL A 13 -2.04 -19.99 -16.46
C VAL A 13 -0.84 -20.72 -17.06
N ASP A 14 -0.21 -20.10 -18.06
CA ASP A 14 1.01 -20.59 -18.72
C ASP A 14 2.26 -20.33 -17.86
N ARG A 15 2.32 -19.14 -17.25
CA ARG A 15 3.47 -18.66 -16.49
C ARG A 15 3.03 -17.65 -15.42
N PRO A 16 3.75 -17.54 -14.30
CA PRO A 16 3.38 -16.62 -13.22
C PRO A 16 3.51 -15.15 -13.66
N LEU A 17 2.53 -14.35 -13.26
CA LEU A 17 2.58 -12.90 -13.30
C LEU A 17 2.87 -12.40 -11.89
N ILE A 18 4.00 -11.73 -11.71
CA ILE A 18 4.31 -10.97 -10.50
C ILE A 18 4.84 -9.62 -10.94
N ARG A 19 4.14 -8.56 -10.54
CA ARG A 19 4.53 -7.18 -10.81
C ARG A 19 4.41 -6.37 -9.55
N CYS A 20 5.35 -5.44 -9.36
CA CYS A 20 5.36 -4.53 -8.24
C CYS A 20 5.74 -3.15 -8.75
N VAL A 21 5.01 -2.13 -8.30
CA VAL A 21 5.33 -0.74 -8.59
C VAL A 21 5.21 0.10 -7.33
N ARG A 22 6.09 1.10 -7.21
CA ARG A 22 6.04 2.05 -6.11
C ARG A 22 5.25 3.28 -6.55
N VAL A 23 4.20 3.61 -5.82
CA VAL A 23 3.37 4.80 -6.02
C VAL A 23 3.75 5.84 -4.98
N THR A 24 4.06 7.05 -5.41
CA THR A 24 4.38 8.19 -4.53
C THR A 24 3.61 9.42 -4.97
N ASN A 25 4.02 10.04 -6.08
CA ASN A 25 3.49 11.30 -6.60
C ASN A 25 2.54 11.14 -7.80
N GLN A 26 2.07 9.92 -8.07
CA GLN A 26 1.10 9.65 -9.13
C GLN A 26 -0.31 10.01 -8.68
N THR A 27 -0.53 11.29 -8.46
CA THR A 27 -1.83 11.83 -8.09
C THR A 27 -2.82 11.68 -9.23
N VAL A 28 -4.06 11.34 -8.88
CA VAL A 28 -5.18 11.21 -9.81
C VAL A 28 -6.46 11.77 -9.20
N GLY A 29 -7.38 12.22 -10.04
CA GLY A 29 -8.66 12.74 -9.60
C GLY A 29 -8.56 14.00 -8.74
N ASP A 30 -9.65 14.30 -8.05
CA ASP A 30 -9.79 15.35 -7.06
C ASP A 30 -10.66 14.86 -5.88
N SER A 31 -11.12 15.77 -5.02
CA SER A 31 -11.95 15.46 -3.85
C SER A 31 -13.34 14.90 -4.18
N THR A 32 -13.76 14.96 -5.43
CA THR A 32 -15.12 14.61 -5.91
C THR A 32 -15.11 13.71 -7.14
N ASN A 33 -13.96 13.54 -7.78
CA ASN A 33 -13.83 12.87 -9.06
C ASN A 33 -12.63 11.92 -9.04
N LEU A 34 -12.83 10.68 -9.48
CA LEU A 34 -11.77 9.66 -9.57
C LEU A 34 -11.12 9.60 -10.95
N ASN A 35 -11.61 10.34 -11.94
CA ASN A 35 -11.06 10.34 -13.28
C ASN A 35 -9.68 11.00 -13.33
N VAL A 36 -8.79 10.51 -14.19
CA VAL A 36 -7.51 11.18 -14.46
C VAL A 36 -7.81 12.53 -15.12
N LEU A 37 -7.27 13.59 -14.52
CA LEU A 37 -7.41 14.97 -14.97
C LEU A 37 -6.14 15.44 -15.69
N GLY A 38 -6.23 16.53 -16.45
CA GLY A 38 -5.11 17.04 -17.23
C GLY A 38 -3.84 17.26 -16.42
N GLY A 39 -2.74 16.64 -16.91
CA GLY A 39 -1.42 16.71 -16.29
C GLY A 39 -1.16 15.68 -15.18
N GLN A 40 -2.15 14.87 -14.83
CA GLN A 40 -1.97 13.72 -13.93
C GLN A 40 -1.44 12.51 -14.70
N SER A 41 -0.59 11.72 -14.04
CA SER A 41 0.03 10.55 -14.67
C SER A 41 0.03 9.39 -13.67
N PRO A 42 -0.99 8.51 -13.69
CA PRO A 42 -0.93 7.26 -12.95
C PRO A 42 0.24 6.39 -13.44
N VAL A 43 0.74 5.49 -12.60
CA VAL A 43 1.84 4.59 -12.98
C VAL A 43 1.29 3.28 -13.53
N ILE A 44 1.99 2.71 -14.52
CA ILE A 44 1.70 1.36 -15.03
C ILE A 44 2.03 0.33 -13.96
N LEU A 45 1.03 -0.46 -13.55
CA LEU A 45 1.21 -1.64 -12.70
C LEU A 45 1.46 -2.89 -13.54
N VAL A 46 0.65 -3.11 -14.57
CA VAL A 46 0.78 -4.25 -15.49
C VAL A 46 0.64 -3.78 -16.93
N ASP A 47 1.56 -4.24 -17.78
CA ASP A 47 1.55 -3.98 -19.22
C ASP A 47 1.51 -5.31 -19.97
N MET A 48 0.41 -5.57 -20.70
CA MET A 48 0.26 -6.74 -21.56
C MET A 48 0.88 -6.56 -22.94
N ASP A 49 1.35 -5.35 -23.26
CA ASP A 49 1.95 -5.01 -24.55
C ASP A 49 3.44 -4.63 -24.43
N ALA A 50 3.99 -4.65 -23.22
CA ALA A 50 5.43 -4.53 -23.02
C ALA A 50 6.13 -5.57 -23.90
N SER A 51 7.25 -5.18 -24.53
CA SER A 51 8.10 -6.04 -25.37
C SER A 51 8.76 -7.15 -24.53
N LEU A 52 7.93 -8.00 -23.92
CA LEU A 52 8.33 -9.23 -23.29
C LEU A 52 8.91 -10.05 -24.44
N SER A 53 10.14 -10.49 -24.30
CA SER A 53 10.96 -11.18 -25.29
C SER A 53 10.40 -12.52 -25.79
N SER A 54 9.11 -12.76 -25.58
CA SER A 54 8.30 -13.89 -26.00
C SER A 54 6.95 -13.34 -26.49
N ASP A 55 6.81 -13.15 -27.80
CA ASP A 55 5.63 -12.59 -28.48
C ASP A 55 4.35 -13.44 -28.38
N SER A 56 4.23 -14.31 -27.38
CA SER A 56 3.22 -15.37 -27.28
C SER A 56 2.12 -15.14 -26.24
N ASN A 57 2.11 -14.00 -25.52
CA ASN A 57 1.04 -13.72 -24.55
C ASN A 57 -0.23 -13.24 -25.27
N SER A 58 -1.34 -13.93 -25.00
CA SER A 58 -2.67 -13.52 -25.44
C SER A 58 -3.34 -12.61 -24.40
N GLY A 59 -2.88 -12.69 -23.14
CA GLY A 59 -3.31 -11.83 -22.05
C GLY A 59 -2.76 -12.30 -20.70
N GLY A 60 -3.40 -11.83 -19.64
CA GLY A 60 -3.12 -12.25 -18.27
C GLY A 60 -4.33 -12.10 -17.37
N VAL A 61 -4.37 -12.94 -16.34
CA VAL A 61 -5.30 -12.87 -15.23
C VAL A 61 -4.54 -12.39 -14.00
N ILE A 62 -5.09 -11.41 -13.30
CA ILE A 62 -4.57 -10.93 -12.02
C ILE A 62 -5.55 -11.41 -10.96
N ASP A 63 -5.13 -12.31 -10.08
CA ASP A 63 -5.97 -12.92 -9.04
C ASP A 63 -5.75 -12.30 -7.65
N ALA A 64 -4.71 -11.47 -7.50
CA ALA A 64 -4.46 -10.72 -6.27
C ALA A 64 -3.78 -9.38 -6.55
N ILE A 65 -4.23 -8.34 -5.86
CA ILE A 65 -3.58 -7.03 -5.81
C ILE A 65 -3.45 -6.61 -4.35
N ARG A 66 -2.21 -6.44 -3.89
CA ARG A 66 -1.92 -6.02 -2.52
C ARG A 66 -1.26 -4.65 -2.51
N ILE A 67 -1.77 -3.79 -1.63
CA ILE A 67 -1.19 -2.47 -1.34
C ILE A 67 -0.43 -2.58 -0.02
N THR A 68 0.83 -2.15 0.00
CA THR A 68 1.66 -2.10 1.20
C THR A 68 2.31 -0.74 1.31
N ARG A 69 2.09 -0.03 2.41
CA ARG A 69 2.68 1.29 2.67
C ARG A 69 4.16 1.15 3.02
N ASP A 70 4.96 2.12 2.59
CA ASP A 70 6.39 2.18 2.90
C ASP A 70 6.66 2.77 4.29
N ASN A 71 5.72 3.56 4.81
CA ASN A 71 5.80 4.07 6.17
C ASN A 71 5.15 3.12 7.17
N THR A 72 5.69 3.14 8.37
CA THR A 72 5.21 2.35 9.50
C THR A 72 4.48 3.26 10.47
N ASN A 73 3.45 2.70 11.10
CA ASN A 73 2.75 3.37 12.18
C ASN A 73 3.63 3.41 13.45
N THR A 74 4.33 4.52 13.65
CA THR A 74 5.13 4.70 14.88
C THR A 74 4.25 4.72 16.13
N ALA A 75 2.96 5.07 16.00
CA ALA A 75 2.01 5.05 17.11
C ALA A 75 1.59 3.67 17.59
N GLN A 76 1.69 2.63 16.75
CA GLN A 76 1.22 1.29 17.11
C GLN A 76 2.24 0.42 17.82
N ASN A 77 3.55 0.69 17.66
CA ASN A 77 4.60 -0.12 18.29
C ASN A 77 5.74 0.76 18.84
N PRO A 78 5.48 1.66 19.81
CA PRO A 78 6.59 2.29 20.52
C PRO A 78 7.39 1.21 21.26
N SER A 79 8.70 1.35 21.29
CA SER A 79 9.59 0.42 22.02
C SER A 79 9.37 0.50 23.52
N TYR A 80 9.04 1.71 24.01
CA TYR A 80 8.76 2.00 25.41
C TYR A 80 7.64 3.03 25.53
N ALA A 81 6.93 3.01 26.66
CA ALA A 81 5.98 4.05 27.03
C ALA A 81 6.45 4.73 28.33
N VAL A 82 6.10 6.01 28.48
CA VAL A 82 6.32 6.79 29.70
C VAL A 82 4.99 7.36 30.15
N ASN A 83 4.47 6.81 31.24
CA ASN A 83 3.21 7.15 31.90
C ASN A 83 3.29 6.79 33.39
N THR A 84 2.25 7.08 34.15
CA THR A 84 2.16 6.76 35.59
C THR A 84 2.44 5.28 35.90
N SER A 85 2.03 4.35 35.04
CA SER A 85 2.18 2.90 35.26
C SER A 85 3.58 2.36 34.96
N THR A 86 4.32 3.01 34.07
CA THR A 86 5.69 2.61 33.63
C THR A 86 6.77 3.49 34.28
N SER A 87 6.37 4.48 35.07
CA SER A 87 7.27 5.42 35.73
C SER A 87 8.29 4.71 36.61
N GLY A 88 9.58 5.04 36.42
CA GLY A 88 10.67 4.46 37.20
C GLY A 88 11.29 3.20 36.58
N GLU A 89 10.78 2.72 35.44
CA GLU A 89 11.36 1.59 34.72
C GLU A 89 12.69 1.98 34.05
N VAL A 90 13.69 1.10 34.15
CA VAL A 90 14.95 1.26 33.41
C VAL A 90 14.75 0.79 31.98
N ILE A 91 14.98 1.68 31.02
CA ILE A 91 14.87 1.40 29.59
C ILE A 91 16.23 1.51 28.91
N GLY A 92 16.46 0.69 27.89
CA GLY A 92 17.67 0.74 27.06
C GLY A 92 17.33 1.30 25.68
N LEU A 93 18.03 2.35 25.25
CA LEU A 93 17.83 3.01 23.98
C LEU A 93 19.01 2.74 23.02
N LYS A 94 18.67 2.32 21.81
CA LYS A 94 19.54 2.22 20.62
C LYS A 94 18.95 3.10 19.53
N THR A 95 19.79 3.58 18.60
CA THR A 95 19.34 4.40 17.47
C THR A 95 18.11 3.78 16.80
N GLY A 96 17.09 4.60 16.55
CA GLY A 96 15.86 4.21 15.88
C GLY A 96 14.75 3.68 16.80
N GLN A 97 15.04 3.39 18.08
CA GLN A 97 13.98 3.04 19.04
C GLN A 97 13.14 4.26 19.39
N VAL A 98 11.84 4.02 19.55
CA VAL A 98 10.86 5.08 19.82
C VAL A 98 10.33 4.94 21.23
N VAL A 99 10.35 6.04 21.97
CA VAL A 99 9.69 6.18 23.27
C VAL A 99 8.44 7.01 23.10
N TYR A 100 7.30 6.49 23.53
CA TYR A 100 6.06 7.26 23.58
C TYR A 100 5.89 7.89 24.96
N VAL A 101 6.05 9.21 25.04
CA VAL A 101 5.78 9.95 26.27
C VAL A 101 4.32 10.37 26.27
N GLN A 102 3.52 9.70 27.10
CA GLN A 102 2.08 9.91 27.23
C GLN A 102 1.75 10.97 28.27
N GLU A 103 2.55 11.04 29.33
CA GLU A 103 2.36 11.95 30.44
C GLU A 103 3.67 12.69 30.70
N THR A 104 3.64 14.01 30.70
CA THR A 104 4.84 14.83 30.95
C THR A 104 5.12 14.99 32.44
N GLY A 105 4.09 14.89 33.28
CA GLY A 105 4.19 15.09 34.73
C GLY A 105 4.94 14.01 35.50
N VAL A 106 5.23 12.87 34.86
CA VAL A 106 6.01 11.78 35.47
C VAL A 106 7.51 11.92 35.22
N CYS A 107 7.92 12.75 34.26
CA CYS A 107 9.33 12.96 33.94
C CYS A 107 9.97 13.98 34.89
N THR A 108 11.18 13.69 35.37
CA THR A 108 11.98 14.63 36.18
C THR A 108 12.37 15.86 35.37
N ILE A 109 12.68 15.65 34.08
CA ILE A 109 12.93 16.72 33.10
C ILE A 109 11.74 16.71 32.13
N PRO A 110 10.97 17.80 32.03
CA PRO A 110 9.87 17.88 31.08
C PRO A 110 10.35 17.60 29.65
N PRO A 111 9.65 16.74 28.88
CA PRO A 111 9.96 16.50 27.48
C PRO A 111 9.90 17.80 26.67
N GLY A 112 10.89 18.05 25.82
CA GLY A 112 11.08 19.32 25.13
C GLY A 112 9.93 19.73 24.19
N ASN A 113 9.14 18.76 23.72
CA ASN A 113 7.97 18.97 22.87
C ASN A 113 6.68 18.41 23.48
N GLY A 114 6.67 18.15 24.80
CA GLY A 114 5.52 17.61 25.52
C GLY A 114 5.19 16.17 25.15
N VAL A 115 3.89 15.85 25.09
CA VAL A 115 3.39 14.51 24.74
C VAL A 115 3.71 14.20 23.28
N GLY A 116 4.24 13.01 23.02
CA GLY A 116 4.58 12.57 21.67
C GLY A 116 5.60 11.44 21.60
N TYR A 117 6.00 11.15 20.37
CA TYR A 117 6.93 10.07 20.05
C TYR A 117 8.33 10.63 19.88
N TYR A 118 9.27 10.11 20.67
CA TYR A 118 10.66 10.50 20.66
C TYR A 118 11.51 9.33 20.16
N THR A 119 12.05 9.46 18.96
CA THR A 119 12.95 8.46 18.38
C THR A 119 14.38 8.80 18.77
N TYR A 120 15.10 7.88 19.41
CA TYR A 120 16.49 8.10 19.78
C TYR A 120 17.38 8.11 18.53
N THR A 121 18.17 9.18 18.38
CA THR A 121 19.09 9.40 17.24
C THR A 121 20.56 9.37 17.66
N GLY A 122 20.85 9.08 18.93
CA GLY A 122 22.21 9.01 19.44
C GLY A 122 23.00 7.80 18.93
N THR A 123 24.29 8.00 18.67
CA THR A 123 25.18 7.02 18.03
C THR A 123 25.52 5.81 18.92
N PHE A 124 25.46 5.96 20.24
CA PHE A 124 25.77 4.89 21.20
C PHE A 124 24.52 4.44 21.93
N ALA A 125 24.44 3.16 22.29
CA ALA A 125 23.38 2.68 23.15
C ALA A 125 23.47 3.35 24.53
N THR A 126 22.34 3.75 25.09
CA THR A 126 22.24 4.32 26.43
C THR A 126 21.17 3.57 27.23
N GLY A 127 21.20 3.66 28.55
CA GLY A 127 20.17 3.08 29.40
C GLY A 127 20.03 3.91 30.66
N ASN A 128 18.80 4.28 30.99
CA ASN A 128 18.51 5.00 32.22
C ASN A 128 17.04 4.77 32.63
N VAL A 129 16.68 5.23 33.82
CA VAL A 129 15.29 5.32 34.27
C VAL A 129 14.51 6.19 33.30
N ASN A 130 13.38 5.69 32.81
CA ASN A 130 12.61 6.32 31.74
C ASN A 130 12.14 7.74 32.06
N THR A 131 11.91 8.07 33.34
CA THR A 131 11.51 9.41 33.78
C THR A 131 12.69 10.38 33.95
N GLU A 132 13.93 9.89 34.01
CA GLU A 132 15.14 10.70 34.13
C GLU A 132 15.74 11.07 32.76
N ILE A 133 15.29 10.44 31.68
CA ILE A 133 15.76 10.71 30.32
C ILE A 133 15.22 12.05 29.82
N ALA A 134 16.11 12.92 29.35
CA ALA A 134 15.75 14.18 28.74
C ALA A 134 15.29 13.99 27.28
N TYR A 135 13.99 13.76 27.09
CA TYR A 135 13.37 13.64 25.76
C TYR A 135 13.33 15.00 25.04
N ALA A 136 14.39 15.34 24.32
CA ALA A 136 14.49 16.60 23.59
C ALA A 136 15.24 16.42 22.27
N THR A 137 14.87 17.21 21.26
CA THR A 137 15.53 17.16 19.95
C THR A 137 17.00 17.60 20.00
N SER A 138 17.32 18.53 20.90
CA SER A 138 18.70 18.91 21.23
C SER A 138 19.47 17.82 21.99
N GLY A 139 18.78 16.84 22.57
CA GLY A 139 19.33 15.75 23.38
C GLY A 139 19.55 14.43 22.63
N GLY A 140 19.55 14.45 21.29
CA GLY A 140 19.72 13.23 20.50
C GLY A 140 18.41 12.44 20.33
N PHE A 141 17.29 13.14 20.22
CA PHE A 141 16.02 12.55 19.79
C PHE A 141 15.48 13.29 18.55
N SER A 142 14.61 12.63 17.79
CA SER A 142 13.69 13.31 16.88
C SER A 142 12.27 13.21 17.42
N TYR A 143 11.48 14.26 17.27
CA TYR A 143 10.10 14.31 17.78
C TYR A 143 9.09 14.16 16.65
N VAL A 144 8.04 13.37 16.92
CA VAL A 144 6.82 13.28 16.11
C VAL A 144 5.62 13.50 17.02
N SER A 145 4.70 14.38 16.64
CA SER A 145 3.49 14.63 17.40
C SER A 145 2.54 13.43 17.36
N PRO A 146 1.70 13.20 18.38
CA PRO A 146 0.78 12.07 18.39
C PRO A 146 -0.11 11.99 17.15
N GLY A 147 -0.60 13.13 16.66
CA GLY A 147 -1.42 13.20 15.45
C GLY A 147 -0.66 12.90 14.16
N ALA A 148 0.65 13.15 14.11
CA ALA A 148 1.49 12.85 12.94
C ALA A 148 2.04 11.42 12.94
N ALA A 149 1.96 10.70 14.06
CA ALA A 149 2.39 9.30 14.19
C ALA A 149 1.34 8.29 13.69
N VAL A 150 0.10 8.75 13.47
CA VAL A 150 -1.02 7.95 12.96
C VAL A 150 -0.95 7.91 11.44
N LEU A 151 -1.05 6.71 10.85
CA LEU A 151 -1.14 6.60 9.40
C LEU A 151 -2.54 7.05 8.94
N PRO A 152 -2.66 8.07 8.07
CA PRO A 152 -3.96 8.54 7.59
C PRO A 152 -4.63 7.50 6.67
N PRO A 153 -5.92 7.63 6.36
CA PRO A 153 -6.51 6.89 5.25
C PRO A 153 -5.92 7.39 3.91
N VAL A 154 -5.72 6.49 2.95
CA VAL A 154 -5.21 6.83 1.60
C VAL A 154 -5.95 5.98 0.57
N THR A 155 -6.50 6.61 -0.46
CA THR A 155 -7.23 5.94 -1.54
C THR A 155 -6.36 5.78 -2.78
N PHE A 156 -6.27 4.55 -3.28
CA PHE A 156 -5.64 4.20 -4.55
C PHE A 156 -6.72 3.89 -5.57
N VAL A 157 -6.54 4.35 -6.80
CA VAL A 157 -7.49 4.15 -7.90
C VAL A 157 -6.80 3.37 -9.01
N PHE A 158 -7.49 2.35 -9.53
CA PHE A 158 -7.00 1.46 -10.56
C PHE A 158 -7.73 1.72 -11.87
N TYR A 159 -6.99 1.82 -12.96
CA TYR A 159 -7.52 2.14 -14.28
C TYR A 159 -7.13 1.09 -15.32
N LEU A 160 -8.07 0.75 -16.18
CA LEU A 160 -7.85 0.02 -17.42
C LEU A 160 -7.68 1.01 -18.56
N THR A 161 -6.78 0.69 -19.48
CA THR A 161 -6.67 1.38 -20.77
C THR A 161 -6.62 0.33 -21.87
N GLU A 162 -7.17 0.66 -23.04
CA GLU A 162 -7.30 -0.27 -24.16
C GLU A 162 -6.52 0.25 -25.37
N GLY A 163 -5.61 -0.57 -25.92
CA GLY A 163 -5.06 -0.37 -27.26
C GLY A 163 -4.20 0.88 -27.45
N THR A 164 -3.69 1.48 -26.37
CA THR A 164 -2.89 2.70 -26.46
C THR A 164 -1.42 2.35 -26.75
N THR A 165 -0.88 2.83 -27.86
CA THR A 165 0.57 2.69 -28.15
C THR A 165 1.41 3.67 -27.35
N VAL A 166 0.78 4.67 -26.71
CA VAL A 166 1.44 5.67 -25.87
C VAL A 166 1.50 5.18 -24.41
N PRO A 167 2.68 5.17 -23.77
CA PRO A 167 2.84 4.74 -22.37
C PRO A 167 2.08 5.57 -21.33
N ILE A 168 1.63 6.77 -21.69
CA ILE A 168 0.75 7.62 -20.88
C ILE A 168 -0.42 8.01 -21.79
N PRO A 169 -1.58 7.35 -21.63
CA PRO A 169 -2.78 7.66 -22.39
C PRO A 169 -3.28 9.08 -22.16
N GLY A 170 -4.04 9.60 -23.13
CA GLY A 170 -4.64 10.93 -23.02
C GLY A 170 -5.77 10.96 -22.00
N ASP A 171 -6.18 12.17 -21.60
CA ASP A 171 -7.35 12.37 -20.76
C ASP A 171 -8.59 11.70 -21.39
N GLY A 172 -9.21 10.76 -20.67
CA GLY A 172 -10.40 10.02 -21.13
C GLY A 172 -10.14 8.58 -21.59
N ASP A 173 -8.89 8.17 -21.82
CA ASP A 173 -8.55 6.78 -22.18
C ASP A 173 -8.49 5.85 -20.95
N TYR A 174 -8.49 6.43 -19.74
CA TYR A 174 -8.50 5.72 -18.48
C TYR A 174 -9.91 5.36 -18.05
N ARG A 175 -10.22 4.07 -18.00
CA ARG A 175 -11.46 3.55 -17.41
C ARG A 175 -11.21 3.09 -15.98
N ILE A 176 -11.90 3.69 -15.02
CA ILE A 176 -11.83 3.24 -13.62
C ILE A 176 -12.31 1.78 -13.54
N LEU A 177 -11.48 0.91 -12.95
CA LEU A 177 -11.85 -0.46 -12.62
C LEU A 177 -12.43 -0.53 -11.21
N PHE A 178 -11.67 -0.03 -10.23
CA PHE A 178 -12.07 0.07 -8.84
C PHE A 178 -11.15 1.05 -8.10
N SER A 179 -11.53 1.40 -6.87
CA SER A 179 -10.70 2.15 -5.94
C SER A 179 -10.62 1.43 -4.61
N LYS A 180 -9.47 1.48 -3.93
CA LYS A 180 -9.28 0.91 -2.60
C LYS A 180 -8.73 1.95 -1.65
N THR A 181 -9.44 2.18 -0.55
CA THR A 181 -8.93 2.98 0.57
C THR A 181 -8.20 2.07 1.55
N VAL A 182 -6.91 2.34 1.76
CA VAL A 182 -6.17 1.79 2.89
C VAL A 182 -6.60 2.57 4.14
N PRO A 183 -7.21 1.92 5.15
CA PRO A 183 -7.71 2.63 6.32
C PRO A 183 -6.62 3.27 7.16
N THR A 184 -7.05 4.11 8.11
CA THR A 184 -6.18 4.66 9.15
C THR A 184 -5.47 3.53 9.89
N ASN A 185 -4.18 3.70 10.15
CA ASN A 185 -3.35 2.74 10.91
C ASN A 185 -3.22 1.33 10.31
N VAL A 186 -3.58 1.15 9.04
CA VAL A 186 -3.37 -0.12 8.32
C VAL A 186 -2.13 0.00 7.44
N ASN A 187 -1.19 -0.94 7.58
CA ASN A 187 0.05 -0.95 6.79
C ASN A 187 -0.14 -1.62 5.41
N ALA A 188 -1.04 -2.59 5.31
CA ALA A 188 -1.30 -3.30 4.07
C ALA A 188 -2.77 -3.73 3.97
N VAL A 189 -3.29 -3.72 2.75
CA VAL A 189 -4.65 -4.19 2.43
C VAL A 189 -4.63 -5.03 1.16
N ASP A 190 -5.50 -6.02 1.12
CA ASP A 190 -5.79 -6.79 -0.09
C ASP A 190 -6.95 -6.14 -0.86
N CYS A 191 -6.91 -6.17 -2.18
CA CYS A 191 -7.93 -5.60 -3.05
C CYS A 191 -8.86 -6.65 -3.66
N THR A 192 -8.70 -7.93 -3.31
CA THR A 192 -9.50 -9.04 -3.86
C THR A 192 -11.01 -8.82 -3.70
N ASP A 193 -11.47 -8.09 -2.69
CA ASP A 193 -12.87 -7.77 -2.44
C ASP A 193 -13.45 -6.71 -3.39
N GLU A 194 -12.61 -5.88 -4.01
CA GLU A 194 -13.03 -4.90 -5.03
C GLU A 194 -12.97 -5.48 -6.45
N MET A 195 -12.35 -6.65 -6.61
CA MET A 195 -12.17 -7.28 -7.92
C MET A 195 -13.46 -7.96 -8.38
N ALA A 196 -13.67 -7.96 -9.70
CA ALA A 196 -14.84 -8.55 -10.32
C ALA A 196 -14.89 -10.07 -10.11
N GLU A 197 -16.08 -10.59 -9.85
CA GLU A 197 -16.32 -12.03 -9.74
C GLU A 197 -16.17 -12.72 -11.09
N LEU A 198 -15.50 -13.87 -11.06
CA LEU A 198 -15.33 -14.72 -12.22
C LEU A 198 -16.45 -15.75 -12.28
N ALA A 199 -17.03 -15.90 -13.46
CA ALA A 199 -17.81 -17.08 -13.80
C ALA A 199 -16.85 -18.25 -14.07
N THR A 200 -16.26 -18.84 -13.01
CA THR A 200 -15.51 -20.09 -13.14
C THR A 200 -16.46 -21.28 -12.96
N PRO A 201 -16.18 -22.43 -13.62
CA PRO A 201 -16.91 -23.65 -13.33
C PRO A 201 -16.71 -24.03 -11.86
N VAL A 202 -17.77 -23.95 -11.06
CA VAL A 202 -17.74 -24.44 -9.68
C VAL A 202 -17.59 -25.97 -9.75
N PRO A 203 -16.62 -26.58 -9.06
CA PRO A 203 -16.50 -28.03 -9.01
C PRO A 203 -17.83 -28.64 -8.55
N ASN A 204 -18.46 -29.46 -9.39
CA ASN A 204 -19.75 -30.12 -9.11
C ASN A 204 -19.65 -31.18 -7.97
N ALA A 205 -18.45 -31.42 -7.45
CA ALA A 205 -18.19 -32.29 -6.31
C ALA A 205 -17.13 -31.67 -5.40
N GLY A 206 -17.49 -31.44 -4.13
CA GLY A 206 -16.62 -30.87 -3.09
C GLY A 206 -17.45 -30.31 -1.95
N ASN A 207 -16.93 -30.39 -0.72
CA ASN A 207 -17.58 -29.77 0.44
C ASN A 207 -17.52 -28.24 0.31
N THR A 208 -18.68 -27.61 0.12
CA THR A 208 -18.81 -26.14 0.02
C THR A 208 -19.04 -25.46 1.37
N THR A 209 -18.96 -26.20 2.46
CA THR A 209 -19.08 -25.65 3.82
C THR A 209 -17.90 -24.71 4.09
N GLY A 210 -18.20 -23.42 4.30
CA GLY A 210 -17.20 -22.35 4.48
C GLY A 210 -16.93 -21.51 3.22
N LEU A 211 -17.61 -21.79 2.11
CA LEU A 211 -17.49 -21.08 0.83
C LEU A 211 -18.56 -19.98 0.64
N GLY A 212 -18.91 -19.26 1.71
CA GLY A 212 -19.84 -18.13 1.63
C GLY A 212 -19.22 -16.88 1.00
N ASP A 213 -20.05 -15.86 0.73
CA ASP A 213 -19.74 -14.63 -0.03
C ASP A 213 -18.64 -13.71 0.55
N ALA A 214 -17.87 -14.16 1.56
CA ALA A 214 -16.74 -13.41 2.09
C ALA A 214 -15.57 -14.34 2.51
N SER A 215 -14.65 -14.50 1.56
CA SER A 215 -13.20 -14.56 1.71
C SER A 215 -12.49 -15.78 2.36
N PRO A 216 -11.68 -16.53 1.56
CA PRO A 216 -11.91 -16.65 0.13
C PRO A 216 -11.69 -18.05 -0.47
N LEU A 217 -12.70 -18.48 -1.24
CA LEU A 217 -12.45 -18.91 -2.61
C LEU A 217 -11.93 -17.72 -3.43
N ARG A 218 -10.80 -17.90 -4.10
CA ARG A 218 -10.21 -16.91 -5.02
C ARG A 218 -10.93 -16.94 -6.38
N ASN A 219 -12.20 -16.56 -6.40
CA ASN A 219 -12.99 -16.52 -7.62
C ASN A 219 -13.18 -15.10 -8.17
N ARG A 220 -12.25 -14.20 -7.88
CA ARG A 220 -12.26 -12.81 -8.34
C ARG A 220 -10.94 -12.50 -9.02
N ALA A 221 -10.99 -11.84 -10.17
CA ALA A 221 -9.78 -11.48 -10.91
C ALA A 221 -10.01 -10.30 -11.84
N VAL A 222 -8.91 -9.70 -12.31
CA VAL A 222 -8.90 -8.78 -13.45
C VAL A 222 -8.32 -9.51 -14.65
N TYR A 223 -9.11 -9.65 -15.70
CA TYR A 223 -8.62 -10.14 -16.99
C TYR A 223 -8.09 -8.98 -17.83
N LEU A 224 -6.88 -9.14 -18.34
CA LEU A 224 -6.25 -8.21 -19.26
C LEU A 224 -5.94 -8.95 -20.56
N GLN A 225 -6.45 -8.43 -21.67
CA GLN A 225 -6.11 -8.89 -23.01
C GLN A 225 -4.80 -8.25 -23.48
N ARG A 226 -4.16 -8.83 -24.49
CA ARG A 226 -3.05 -8.17 -25.18
C ARG A 226 -3.44 -6.76 -25.62
N GLY A 227 -2.57 -5.79 -25.40
CA GLY A 227 -2.85 -4.37 -25.66
C GLY A 227 -3.57 -3.63 -24.53
N GLN A 228 -4.01 -4.32 -23.48
CA GLN A 228 -4.54 -3.69 -22.27
C GLN A 228 -3.45 -3.44 -21.24
N ARG A 229 -3.61 -2.35 -20.49
CA ARG A 229 -2.71 -1.99 -19.39
C ARG A 229 -3.51 -1.63 -18.15
N LEU A 230 -2.97 -2.03 -17.00
CA LEU A 230 -3.48 -1.68 -15.68
C LEU A 230 -2.60 -0.58 -15.10
N TYR A 231 -3.21 0.54 -14.75
CA TYR A 231 -2.58 1.67 -14.08
C TYR A 231 -3.08 1.81 -12.66
N VAL A 232 -2.27 2.46 -11.82
CA VAL A 232 -2.63 2.82 -10.45
C VAL A 232 -2.16 4.24 -10.15
N GLY A 233 -3.02 4.99 -9.48
CA GLY A 233 -2.72 6.31 -8.93
C GLY A 233 -3.20 6.45 -7.49
N VAL A 234 -2.80 7.53 -6.83
CA VAL A 234 -3.32 7.92 -5.52
C VAL A 234 -4.30 9.07 -5.67
N GLN A 235 -5.52 8.92 -5.16
CA GLN A 235 -6.55 9.95 -5.24
C GLN A 235 -6.11 11.18 -4.43
N GLN A 236 -6.33 12.38 -4.97
CA GLN A 236 -6.03 13.64 -4.27
C GLN A 236 -7.14 14.02 -3.26
N GLU A 237 -7.18 13.37 -2.08
CA GLU A 237 -8.14 13.65 -1.01
C GLU A 237 -7.56 13.58 0.43
N GLY A 238 -7.70 14.63 1.25
CA GLY A 238 -7.39 14.62 2.70
C GLY A 238 -6.09 15.35 3.15
N SER A 239 -5.85 15.39 4.48
CA SER A 239 -4.82 16.24 5.14
C SER A 239 -3.35 15.90 4.81
N PHE A 240 -3.08 14.76 4.17
CA PHE A 240 -1.75 14.38 3.66
C PHE A 240 -1.73 14.23 2.13
N ASN A 241 -2.83 14.54 1.46
CA ASN A 241 -2.95 14.58 0.00
C ASN A 241 -2.68 16.01 -0.47
N SER A 242 -1.43 16.42 -0.31
CA SER A 242 -0.91 17.58 -1.04
C SER A 242 -0.96 17.28 -2.54
N ILE A 243 -0.87 18.31 -3.39
CA ILE A 243 -0.69 18.18 -4.86
C ILE A 243 0.47 17.20 -5.21
N SER A 244 1.35 16.88 -4.24
CA SER A 244 2.48 15.97 -4.38
C SER A 244 2.16 14.48 -4.15
N GLY A 245 0.91 14.10 -3.84
CA GLY A 245 0.49 12.72 -3.64
C GLY A 245 0.87 12.12 -2.29
N TYR A 246 1.11 10.80 -2.26
CA TYR A 246 1.49 10.04 -1.08
C TYR A 246 3.01 9.93 -0.96
N ILE A 247 3.63 11.02 -0.47
CA ILE A 247 5.09 11.18 -0.36
C ILE A 247 5.80 9.99 0.29
N PRO A 248 5.30 9.37 1.40
CA PRO A 248 5.96 8.21 1.99
C PRO A 248 6.09 7.03 1.02
N GLY A 249 5.10 6.86 0.14
CA GLY A 249 5.06 5.83 -0.87
C GLY A 249 4.34 4.55 -0.43
N ALA A 250 3.84 3.81 -1.42
CA ALA A 250 3.31 2.47 -1.24
C ALA A 250 3.74 1.57 -2.41
N HIS A 251 4.03 0.32 -2.10
CA HIS A 251 4.21 -0.74 -3.08
C HIS A 251 2.88 -1.41 -3.40
N ILE A 252 2.53 -1.41 -4.68
CA ILE A 252 1.36 -2.09 -5.24
C ILE A 252 1.86 -3.34 -5.94
N THR A 253 1.46 -4.51 -5.44
CA THR A 253 1.89 -5.80 -5.98
C THR A 253 0.72 -6.50 -6.62
N ALA A 254 0.83 -6.81 -7.91
CA ALA A 254 -0.12 -7.64 -8.65
C ALA A 254 0.46 -9.05 -8.82
N GLN A 255 -0.37 -10.05 -8.54
CA GLN A 255 -0.07 -11.46 -8.76
C GLN A 255 -1.15 -12.11 -9.63
N GLY A 256 -0.74 -13.14 -10.37
CA GLY A 256 -1.63 -13.94 -11.19
C GLY A 256 -0.87 -14.75 -12.22
N GLY A 257 -1.37 -14.78 -13.45
CA GLY A 257 -0.80 -15.59 -14.52
C GLY A 257 -1.01 -15.04 -15.92
N PHE A 258 -0.05 -15.26 -16.81
CA PHE A 258 -0.23 -15.01 -18.25
C PHE A 258 -0.81 -16.24 -18.95
N TYR A 259 -1.53 -16.03 -20.05
CA TYR A 259 -2.05 -17.11 -20.92
C TYR A 259 -1.84 -16.80 -22.42
#